data_AF-A0A1I5HD84-F1
#
_entry.id   AF-A0A1I5HD84-F1
#
_cell.length_a   1.000
_cell.length_b   1.000
_cell.length_c   1.000
_cell.angle_alpha   90.00
_cell.angle_beta   90.00
_cell.angle_gamma   90.00
#
_symmetry.space_group_name_H-M   'P 1'
#
loop_
_entity.id
_entity.type
_entity.pdbx_description
1 polymer ?
#
loop_
_entity_poly.entity_id
_entity_poly.type
_entity_poly.pdbx_seq_one_letter_code
_entity_poly.pdbx_strand_id
1 'polypeptide(L)'
;MFSWREDLEVDSAGTNHDAENPLTAELVKWADLIFVMEKAHRSKLQRRFREALAGTRVICLDIPDDYAFLQPELVSLLEIKVSRHLPAPLTAAPKRRA
;
A
#
# COMPACT_ATOMS: atom_id res chain seq x y z
N MET A 1 0.09 8.70 -5.53
CA MET A 1 1.51 8.77 -5.10
C MET A 1 2.31 7.78 -5.92
N PHE A 2 2.48 6.52 -5.55
CA PHE A 2 3.35 5.58 -6.29
C PHE A 2 2.97 5.26 -7.76
N SER A 3 1.84 5.76 -8.27
CA SER A 3 1.35 5.55 -9.64
C SER A 3 2.22 6.17 -10.74
N TRP A 4 3.17 7.05 -10.41
CA TRP A 4 4.13 7.58 -11.39
C TRP A 4 5.25 6.59 -11.74
N ARG A 5 5.39 5.48 -11.00
CA ARG A 5 6.37 4.44 -11.29
C ARG A 5 5.82 3.51 -12.37
N GLU A 6 6.41 3.54 -13.55
CA GLU A 6 6.00 2.70 -14.70
C GLU A 6 6.16 1.19 -14.44
N ASP A 7 6.97 0.82 -13.45
CA ASP A 7 7.22 -0.56 -13.06
C ASP A 7 6.30 -1.05 -11.92
N LEU A 8 5.32 -0.24 -11.51
CA LEU A 8 4.32 -0.61 -10.50
C LEU A 8 2.91 -0.41 -11.04
N GLU A 9 2.06 -1.41 -10.85
CA GLU A 9 0.61 -1.23 -10.89
C GLU A 9 0.12 -1.01 -9.46
N VAL A 10 -0.66 0.05 -9.23
CA VAL A 10 -1.07 0.46 -7.88
C VAL A 10 -2.56 0.77 -7.84
N ASP A 11 -3.20 0.36 -6.75
CA ASP A 11 -4.60 0.69 -6.44
C ASP A 11 -4.78 0.86 -4.93
N SER A 12 -5.91 1.43 -4.50
CA SER A 12 -6.26 1.65 -3.10
C SER A 12 -7.72 1.33 -2.84
N ALA A 13 -8.01 0.65 -1.73
CA ALA A 13 -9.37 0.30 -1.34
C ALA A 13 -9.58 0.42 0.18
N GLY A 14 -10.80 0.75 0.58
CA GLY A 14 -11.21 0.88 1.97
C GLY A 14 -11.56 -0.47 2.60
N THR A 15 -11.18 -0.65 3.87
CA THR A 15 -11.44 -1.91 4.60
C THR A 15 -12.83 -1.98 5.25
N ASN A 16 -13.59 -0.89 5.22
CA ASN A 16 -14.97 -0.84 5.71
C ASN A 16 -15.97 -1.12 4.57
N HIS A 17 -17.19 -1.54 4.91
CA HIS A 17 -18.21 -1.91 3.93
C HIS A 17 -18.83 -0.72 3.20
N ASP A 18 -18.79 0.45 3.84
CA ASP A 18 -19.33 1.74 3.40
C ASP A 18 -18.25 2.63 2.75
N ALA A 19 -17.05 2.09 2.51
CA ALA A 19 -16.02 2.80 1.78
C ALA A 19 -16.47 3.05 0.33
N GLU A 20 -16.13 4.22 -0.21
CA GLU A 20 -16.43 4.60 -1.60
C GLU A 20 -15.86 3.59 -2.61
N ASN A 21 -14.62 3.13 -2.37
CA ASN A 21 -14.02 2.00 -3.07
C ASN A 21 -13.75 0.84 -2.08
N PRO A 22 -14.71 -0.06 -1.84
CA PRO A 22 -14.57 -1.11 -0.84
C PRO A 22 -13.61 -2.21 -1.30
N LEU A 23 -12.82 -2.75 -0.36
CA LEU A 23 -11.91 -3.85 -0.63
C LEU A 23 -12.69 -5.12 -1.05
N THR A 24 -12.30 -5.70 -2.18
CA THR A 24 -12.85 -6.94 -2.72
C THR A 24 -11.82 -8.07 -2.69
N ALA A 25 -12.28 -9.32 -2.78
CA ALA A 25 -11.38 -10.48 -2.88
C ALA A 25 -10.55 -10.47 -4.17
N GLU A 26 -11.07 -9.86 -5.24
CA GLU A 26 -10.37 -9.72 -6.52
C GLU A 26 -9.17 -8.79 -6.40
N LEU A 27 -9.34 -7.63 -5.76
CA LEU A 27 -8.23 -6.71 -5.48
C LEU A 27 -7.16 -7.37 -4.61
N VAL A 28 -7.56 -8.17 -3.62
CA VAL A 28 -6.62 -8.89 -2.76
C VAL A 28 -5.81 -9.93 -3.55
N LYS A 29 -6.46 -10.68 -4.45
CA LYS A 29 -5.79 -11.69 -5.28
C LYS A 29 -4.90 -11.08 -6.37
N TRP A 30 -5.27 -9.90 -6.87
CA TRP A 30 -4.48 -9.17 -7.85
C TRP A 30 -3.17 -8.62 -7.26
N ALA A 31 -3.18 -8.24 -5.97
CA ALA A 31 -2.02 -7.65 -5.33
C ALA A 31 -0.95 -8.68 -4.92
N ASP A 32 0.29 -8.46 -5.36
CA ASP A 32 1.48 -9.14 -4.81
C ASP A 32 1.80 -8.66 -3.38
N LEU A 33 1.53 -7.37 -3.13
CA LEU A 33 1.86 -6.66 -1.91
C LEU A 33 0.72 -5.75 -1.47
N ILE A 34 0.27 -5.89 -0.23
CA ILE A 34 -0.77 -5.05 0.37
C ILE A 34 -0.17 -4.28 1.54
N PHE A 35 -0.29 -2.96 1.49
CA PHE A 35 0.05 -2.09 2.61
C PHE A 35 -1.20 -1.71 3.40
N VAL A 36 -1.10 -1.74 4.72
CA VAL A 36 -2.14 -1.26 5.62
C VAL A 36 -1.56 -0.28 6.62
N MET A 37 -2.33 0.74 6.98
CA MET A 37 -1.88 1.77 7.93
C MET A 37 -1.62 1.16 9.32
N GLU A 38 -2.57 0.38 9.82
CA GLU A 38 -2.58 -0.09 11.21
C GLU A 38 -2.82 -1.61 11.33
N LYS A 39 -2.50 -2.16 12.50
CA LYS A 39 -2.69 -3.58 12.80
C LYS A 39 -4.15 -4.00 12.70
N ALA A 40 -5.08 -3.12 13.07
CA ALA A 40 -6.52 -3.37 12.97
C ALA A 40 -6.95 -3.65 11.52
N HIS A 41 -6.42 -2.90 10.55
CA HIS A 41 -6.65 -3.13 9.13
C HIS A 41 -6.12 -4.50 8.68
N ARG A 42 -4.93 -4.89 9.13
CA ARG A 42 -4.38 -6.23 8.85
C ARG A 42 -5.30 -7.33 9.39
N SER A 43 -5.78 -7.20 10.63
CA SER A 43 -6.69 -8.16 11.24
C SER A 43 -8.03 -8.24 10.49
N LYS A 44 -8.58 -7.11 10.03
CA LYS A 44 -9.79 -7.08 9.18
C LYS A 44 -9.57 -7.85 7.87
N LEU A 45 -8.45 -7.61 7.19
CA LEU A 45 -8.04 -8.33 5.98
C LEU A 45 -7.95 -9.84 6.21
N GLN A 46 -7.21 -10.26 7.25
CA GLN A 46 -7.04 -11.67 7.60
C GLN A 46 -8.37 -12.36 7.94
N ARG A 47 -9.29 -11.65 8.60
CA ARG A 47 -10.60 -12.20 8.95
C ARG A 47 -11.53 -12.34 7.74
N ARG A 48 -11.54 -11.36 6.83
CA ARG A 48 -12.50 -11.29 5.71
C ARG A 48 -12.00 -11.96 4.43
N PHE A 49 -10.69 -11.98 4.21
CA PHE A 49 -10.08 -12.36 2.93
C PHE A 49 -8.98 -13.41 3.08
N ARG A 50 -9.03 -14.25 4.13
CA ARG A 50 -8.00 -15.25 4.45
C ARG A 50 -7.58 -16.10 3.24
N GLU A 51 -8.55 -16.59 2.49
CA GLU A 51 -8.30 -17.46 1.33
C GLU A 51 -7.69 -16.67 0.16
N ALA A 52 -8.17 -15.45 -0.08
CA ALA A 52 -7.66 -14.57 -1.12
C ALA A 52 -6.22 -14.09 -0.83
N LEU A 53 -5.82 -14.04 0.44
CA LEU A 53 -4.47 -13.64 0.88
C LEU A 53 -3.41 -14.72 0.67
N ALA A 54 -3.76 -15.90 0.16
CA ALA A 54 -2.80 -16.97 -0.05
C ALA A 54 -1.71 -16.53 -1.05
N GLY A 55 -0.46 -16.41 -0.57
CA GLY A 55 0.67 -15.95 -1.38
C GLY A 55 0.90 -14.43 -1.36
N THR A 56 -0.09 -13.63 -0.96
CA THR A 56 0.02 -12.17 -0.86
C THR A 56 0.72 -11.74 0.42
N ARG A 57 1.68 -10.83 0.29
CA ARG A 57 2.37 -10.25 1.45
C ARG A 57 1.59 -9.04 1.98
N VAL A 58 1.23 -9.07 3.26
CA VAL A 58 0.58 -7.92 3.94
C VAL A 58 1.57 -7.23 4.87
N ILE A 59 1.82 -5.94 4.63
CA ILE A 59 2.73 -5.10 5.41
C ILE A 59 1.92 -4.05 6.16
N CYS A 60 2.07 -4.04 7.48
CA CYS A 60 1.53 -2.96 8.30
C CYS A 60 2.58 -1.87 8.42
N LEU A 61 2.20 -0.64 8.10
CA LEU A 61 3.08 0.52 8.16
C LEU A 61 3.19 1.11 9.56
N ASP A 62 2.35 0.69 10.52
CA ASP A 62 2.22 1.30 11.85
C ASP A 62 2.14 2.84 11.74
N ILE A 63 1.16 3.32 10.97
CA ILE A 63 0.81 4.74 10.81
C ILE A 63 -0.60 4.92 11.41
N PRO A 64 -0.78 5.76 12.44
CA PRO A 64 -2.08 6.02 13.04
C PRO A 64 -2.97 6.89 12.13
N ASP A 65 -4.29 6.79 12.29
CA ASP A 65 -5.29 7.55 11.54
C ASP A 65 -5.52 8.97 12.12
N ASP A 66 -4.42 9.70 12.35
CA ASP A 66 -4.42 11.04 12.96
C ASP A 66 -4.07 12.15 11.95
N TYR A 67 -4.15 11.84 10.65
CA TYR A 67 -3.73 12.73 9.58
C TYR A 67 -4.89 13.16 8.70
N ALA A 68 -4.88 14.42 8.28
CA ALA A 68 -5.82 14.87 7.26
C ALA A 68 -5.51 14.26 5.89
N PHE A 69 -6.50 14.22 5.01
CA PHE A 69 -6.34 13.74 3.64
C PHE A 69 -5.17 14.44 2.93
N LEU A 70 -4.20 13.65 2.47
CA LEU A 70 -2.97 14.11 1.80
C LEU A 70 -2.15 15.14 2.60
N GLN A 71 -2.26 15.13 3.92
CA GLN A 71 -1.39 15.93 4.77
C GLN A 71 0.10 15.67 4.42
N PRO A 72 0.94 16.71 4.26
CA PRO A 72 2.33 16.54 3.81
C PRO A 72 3.17 15.58 4.66
N GLU A 73 2.96 15.58 5.97
CA GLU A 73 3.64 14.67 6.90
C GLU A 73 3.25 13.19 6.66
N LEU A 74 1.96 12.93 6.41
CA LEU A 74 1.47 11.60 6.03
C LEU A 74 2.10 11.15 4.72
N VAL A 75 2.12 12.04 3.73
CA VAL A 75 2.71 11.77 2.41
C VAL A 75 4.17 11.36 2.54
N SER A 76 4.96 12.14 3.29
CA SER A 76 6.38 11.88 3.53
C SER A 76 6.60 10.55 4.26
N LEU A 77 5.74 10.23 5.24
CA LEU A 77 5.83 8.99 5.99
C LEU A 77 5.53 7.77 5.12
N LEU A 78 4.52 7.87 4.24
CA LEU A 78 4.18 6.83 3.28
C LEU A 78 5.33 6.59 2.31
N GLU A 79 5.92 7.65 1.74
CA GLU A 79 7.09 7.53 0.85
C GLU A 79 8.24 6.78 1.51
N ILE A 80 8.58 7.15 2.76
CA ILE A 80 9.69 6.52 3.48
C ILE A 80 9.40 5.06 3.81
N LYS A 81 8.21 4.75 4.32
CA LYS A 81 7.90 3.39 4.81
C LYS A 81 7.63 2.42 3.65
N VAL A 82 6.86 2.83 2.65
CA VAL A 82 6.51 1.98 1.50
C VAL A 82 7.75 1.68 0.66
N SER A 83 8.62 2.69 0.40
CA SER A 83 9.80 2.51 -0.45
C SER A 83 10.78 1.44 0.05
N ARG A 84 10.81 1.15 1.36
CA ARG A 84 11.65 0.07 1.95
C ARG A 84 11.22 -1.34 1.55
N HIS A 85 10.00 -1.47 1.04
CA HIS A 85 9.39 -2.74 0.69
C HIS A 85 9.20 -2.92 -0.82
N LEU A 86 9.41 -1.86 -1.58
CA LEU A 86 9.37 -1.89 -3.04
C LEU A 86 10.74 -2.27 -3.61
N PRO A 87 10.78 -2.92 -4.79
CA PRO A 87 12.02 -3.09 -5.50
C PRO A 87 12.62 -1.73 -5.86
N ALA A 88 13.95 -1.68 -5.95
CA ALA A 88 14.65 -0.54 -6.51
C ALA A 88 14.06 -0.22 -7.89
N PRO A 89 13.84 1.07 -8.22
CA PRO A 89 13.29 1.44 -9.52
C PRO A 89 14.13 0.84 -10.66
N LEU A 90 13.48 0.26 -11.66
CA LEU A 90 14.16 -0.36 -12.81
C LEU A 90 15.04 0.61 -13.63
N THR A 91 15.01 1.92 -13.33
CA THR A 91 15.78 2.97 -14.03
C THR A 91 16.49 3.94 -13.08
N ALA A 92 17.31 3.45 -12.15
CA ALA A 92 18.37 4.30 -11.58
C ALA A 92 19.56 4.40 -12.56
N ALA A 93 19.37 4.99 -13.74
CA ALA A 93 20.51 5.48 -14.52
C ALA A 93 21.18 6.61 -13.71
N PRO A 94 22.49 6.55 -13.41
CA PRO A 94 23.13 7.58 -12.63
C PRO A 94 23.06 8.89 -13.41
N LYS A 95 22.37 9.90 -12.87
CA LYS A 95 22.60 11.28 -13.29
C LYS A 95 24.05 11.61 -12.91
N ARG A 96 24.97 11.39 -13.85
CA ARG A 96 26.33 11.90 -13.79
C ARG A 96 26.20 13.41 -13.52
N ARG A 97 26.57 13.84 -12.32
CA ARG A 97 26.82 15.25 -12.03
C ARG A 97 28.03 15.63 -12.89
N ALA A 98 27.81 16.51 -13.85
CA ALA A 98 28.88 17.33 -14.44
C ALA A 98 29.21 18.47 -13.47
#